data_AF-A0A920EFT5-F1
#
_entry.id   AF-A0A920EFT5-F1
#
_cell.length_a   1.000
_cell.length_b   1.000
_cell.length_c   1.000
_cell.angle_alpha   90.00
_cell.angle_beta   90.00
_cell.angle_gamma   90.00
#
_symmetry.space_group_name_H-M   'P 1'
#
loop_
_entity.id
_entity.type
_entity.pdbx_description
1 polymer ?
#
loop_
_entity_poly.entity_id
_entity_poly.type
_entity_poly.pdbx_seq_one_letter_code
_entity_poly.pdbx_strand_id
1 'polypeptide(L)'
;MIKKLIFQLVILISACLSAQSFADYSNHIDAKIFAEKMISEHKFSREEIVGWLKKAKQKDAIIKAMSRPAEKVKPWYLYKEIFITDSRIKNGVRFWSENIDELTKAYNQFGVDPEIIVSIIGIETNYGSNTGDFRVIDALCTLAFDFYTQYENRESRRKFFTIQLENLFILAREQNIDPLSLKGSYAGAMGLGQFMPNSYRDYAVDFDGDSFADIWLNPADAIGSVANYLMAHGWEKIKVLSQREAINRK
;
A
#
# COMPACT_ATOMS: atom_id res chain seq x y z
N MET A 1 -72.51 10.95 -9.95
CA MET A 1 -73.38 9.77 -10.19
C MET A 1 -72.63 8.76 -11.04
N ILE A 2 -72.18 7.68 -10.38
CA ILE A 2 -72.14 6.29 -10.86
C ILE A 2 -71.78 6.08 -12.33
N LYS A 3 -70.52 5.71 -12.59
CA LYS A 3 -70.20 4.52 -13.41
C LYS A 3 -69.07 3.75 -12.76
N LYS A 4 -69.46 2.61 -12.19
CA LYS A 4 -68.65 1.54 -11.62
C LYS A 4 -68.38 0.50 -12.73
N LEU A 5 -67.37 -0.36 -12.50
CA LEU A 5 -67.05 -1.64 -13.17
C LEU A 5 -66.36 -1.49 -14.55
N ILE A 6 -65.27 -2.18 -14.92
CA ILE A 6 -64.74 -3.50 -14.56
C ILE A 6 -63.31 -3.64 -15.16
N PHE A 7 -62.45 -4.44 -14.52
CA PHE A 7 -61.24 -5.12 -15.07
C PHE A 7 -60.12 -4.27 -15.71
N GLN A 8 -58.98 -4.16 -15.03
CA GLN A 8 -57.85 -5.08 -15.24
C GLN A 8 -56.72 -4.75 -14.27
N LEU A 9 -56.50 -5.71 -13.37
CA LEU A 9 -55.31 -5.87 -12.56
C LEU A 9 -54.12 -6.11 -13.50
N VAL A 10 -53.31 -5.09 -13.76
CA VAL A 10 -51.96 -5.26 -14.31
C VAL A 10 -50.98 -4.94 -13.19
N ILE A 11 -50.68 -5.98 -12.42
CA ILE A 11 -49.48 -6.08 -11.61
C ILE A 11 -48.32 -6.09 -12.60
N LEU A 12 -47.67 -4.94 -12.80
CA LEU A 12 -46.37 -4.90 -13.48
C LEU A 12 -45.27 -4.97 -12.41
N ILE A 13 -45.00 -6.20 -11.97
CA ILE A 13 -43.74 -6.59 -11.34
C ILE A 13 -42.71 -6.70 -12.47
N SER A 14 -41.77 -5.76 -12.56
CA SER A 14 -40.46 -5.88 -13.24
C SER A 14 -39.84 -4.50 -13.31
N ALA A 15 -38.67 -4.19 -12.75
CA ALA A 15 -37.73 -4.99 -12.00
C ALA A 15 -37.08 -4.04 -10.99
N CYS A 16 -37.04 -4.42 -9.71
CA CYS A 16 -35.90 -4.00 -8.91
C CYS A 16 -34.67 -4.53 -9.65
N LEU A 17 -33.92 -3.66 -10.33
CA LEU A 17 -32.51 -3.91 -10.52
C LEU A 17 -31.97 -4.03 -9.10
N SER A 18 -31.87 -5.25 -8.62
CA SER A 18 -30.97 -5.62 -7.53
C SER A 18 -29.63 -4.99 -7.88
N ALA A 19 -29.22 -4.00 -7.09
CA ALA A 19 -27.86 -3.46 -7.15
C ALA A 19 -26.91 -4.65 -7.13
N GLN A 20 -26.32 -4.96 -8.29
CA GLN A 20 -25.40 -6.08 -8.41
C GLN A 20 -24.17 -5.70 -7.58
N SER A 21 -24.03 -6.41 -6.45
CA SER A 21 -22.92 -6.43 -5.51
C SER A 21 -21.67 -5.65 -5.96
N PHE A 22 -21.46 -4.45 -5.42
CA PHE A 22 -20.17 -3.75 -5.42
C PHE A 22 -19.08 -4.46 -4.57
N ALA A 23 -19.31 -5.73 -4.22
CA ALA A 23 -18.56 -6.49 -3.23
C ALA A 23 -18.24 -7.91 -3.70
N ASP A 24 -17.78 -8.05 -4.94
CA ASP A 24 -17.32 -9.34 -5.50
C ASP A 24 -16.50 -9.13 -6.79
N TYR A 25 -15.16 -9.15 -6.70
CA TYR A 25 -14.32 -9.11 -7.90
C TYR A 25 -14.21 -10.45 -8.62
N SER A 26 -14.67 -11.57 -8.05
CA SER A 26 -14.59 -12.87 -8.73
C SER A 26 -15.41 -12.93 -10.03
N ASN A 27 -16.38 -12.02 -10.17
CA ASN A 27 -17.19 -11.89 -11.38
C ASN A 27 -16.65 -10.86 -12.40
N HIS A 28 -15.67 -10.03 -12.02
CA HIS A 28 -15.10 -9.01 -12.90
C HIS A 28 -14.23 -9.63 -14.00
N ILE A 29 -14.36 -9.17 -15.25
CA ILE A 29 -13.68 -9.78 -16.40
C ILE A 29 -12.15 -9.75 -16.26
N ASP A 30 -11.58 -8.60 -15.91
CA ASP A 30 -10.13 -8.46 -15.75
C ASP A 30 -9.61 -9.24 -14.53
N ALA A 31 -10.42 -9.37 -13.47
CA ALA A 31 -10.05 -10.14 -12.29
C ALA A 31 -10.09 -11.65 -12.56
N LYS A 32 -10.98 -12.12 -13.45
CA LYS A 32 -10.97 -13.52 -13.93
C LYS A 32 -9.71 -13.82 -14.74
N ILE A 33 -9.34 -12.93 -15.67
CA ILE A 33 -8.10 -13.06 -16.45
C ILE A 33 -6.89 -13.10 -15.50
N PHE A 34 -6.85 -12.19 -14.53
CA PHE A 34 -5.84 -12.19 -13.48
C PHE A 34 -5.83 -13.50 -12.67
N ALA A 35 -7.00 -14.03 -12.30
CA ALA A 35 -7.08 -15.29 -11.55
C ALA A 35 -6.50 -16.47 -12.36
N GLU A 36 -6.82 -16.57 -13.65
CA GLU A 36 -6.23 -17.59 -14.53
C GLU A 36 -4.72 -17.45 -14.63
N LYS A 37 -4.19 -16.23 -14.67
CA LYS A 37 -2.73 -15.98 -14.59
C LYS A 37 -2.15 -16.54 -13.29
N MET A 38 -2.74 -16.21 -12.14
CA MET A 38 -2.27 -16.69 -10.83
C MET A 38 -2.27 -18.22 -10.71
N ILE A 39 -3.29 -18.88 -11.29
CA ILE A 39 -3.40 -20.34 -11.30
C ILE A 39 -2.37 -20.97 -12.24
N SER A 40 -2.29 -20.48 -13.49
CA SER A 40 -1.47 -21.10 -14.52
C SER A 40 0.03 -20.84 -14.34
N GLU A 41 0.43 -19.61 -14.01
CA GLU A 41 1.83 -19.20 -13.91
C GLU A 41 2.37 -19.41 -12.48
N HIS A 42 1.61 -19.02 -11.46
CA HIS A 42 2.08 -19.03 -10.07
C HIS A 42 1.57 -20.21 -9.24
N LYS A 43 0.77 -21.11 -9.83
CA LYS A 43 0.31 -22.38 -9.23
C LYS A 43 -0.53 -22.21 -7.95
N PHE A 44 -1.27 -21.11 -7.84
CA PHE A 44 -2.30 -20.99 -6.80
C PHE A 44 -3.49 -21.92 -7.10
N SER A 45 -4.20 -22.38 -6.07
CA SER A 45 -5.47 -23.04 -6.30
C SER A 45 -6.53 -22.03 -6.76
N ARG A 46 -7.52 -22.52 -7.51
CA ARG A 46 -8.64 -21.70 -7.96
C ARG A 46 -9.45 -21.21 -6.75
N GLU A 47 -9.65 -22.09 -5.77
CA GLU A 47 -10.41 -21.85 -4.56
C GLU A 47 -9.83 -20.69 -3.74
N GLU A 48 -8.50 -20.63 -3.58
CA GLU A 48 -7.81 -19.54 -2.86
C GLU A 48 -8.02 -18.19 -3.56
N ILE A 49 -7.64 -18.08 -4.83
CA ILE A 49 -7.64 -16.81 -5.55
C ILE A 49 -9.07 -16.29 -5.73
N VAL A 50 -9.98 -17.15 -6.18
CA VAL A 50 -11.39 -16.78 -6.34
C VAL A 50 -12.00 -16.44 -4.98
N GLY A 51 -11.64 -17.17 -3.92
CA GLY A 51 -12.08 -16.89 -2.55
C GLY A 51 -11.68 -15.51 -2.04
N TRP A 52 -10.43 -15.09 -2.30
CA TRP A 52 -9.95 -13.75 -1.95
C TRP A 52 -10.59 -12.65 -2.81
N LEU A 53 -10.63 -12.83 -4.13
CA LEU A 53 -11.23 -11.86 -5.05
C LEU A 53 -12.73 -11.66 -4.78
N LYS A 54 -13.45 -12.71 -4.38
CA LYS A 54 -14.85 -12.62 -3.98
C LYS A 54 -15.07 -11.75 -2.74
N LYS A 55 -14.08 -11.66 -1.85
CA LYS A 55 -14.14 -10.86 -0.61
C LYS A 55 -13.56 -9.45 -0.79
N ALA A 56 -12.83 -9.21 -1.87
CA ALA A 56 -12.32 -7.89 -2.22
C ALA A 56 -13.49 -6.97 -2.65
N LYS A 57 -13.40 -5.69 -2.31
CA LYS A 57 -14.47 -4.71 -2.55
C LYS A 57 -13.91 -3.45 -3.18
N GLN A 58 -14.64 -2.91 -4.14
CA GLN A 58 -14.37 -1.58 -4.66
C GLN A 58 -14.48 -0.56 -3.53
N LYS A 59 -13.62 0.46 -3.56
CA LYS A 59 -13.65 1.56 -2.59
C LYS A 59 -13.80 2.91 -3.27
N ASP A 60 -14.99 3.49 -3.16
CA ASP A 60 -15.26 4.85 -3.64
C ASP A 60 -14.31 5.89 -3.01
N ALA A 61 -13.92 5.67 -1.75
CA ALA A 61 -12.95 6.53 -1.08
C ALA A 61 -11.57 6.55 -1.78
N ILE A 62 -11.17 5.42 -2.38
CA ILE A 62 -9.91 5.31 -3.14
C ILE A 62 -10.06 6.00 -4.49
N ILE A 63 -11.18 5.78 -5.19
CA ILE A 63 -11.51 6.49 -6.44
C ILE A 63 -11.47 8.00 -6.20
N LYS A 64 -12.15 8.47 -5.14
CA LYS A 64 -12.16 9.89 -4.76
C LYS A 64 -10.78 10.41 -4.40
N ALA A 65 -9.94 9.63 -3.73
CA ALA A 65 -8.57 10.02 -3.39
C ALA A 65 -7.72 10.19 -4.65
N MET A 66 -7.82 9.26 -5.60
CA MET A 66 -7.10 9.29 -6.87
C MET A 66 -7.58 10.39 -7.82
N SER A 67 -8.88 10.71 -7.83
CA SER A 67 -9.45 11.78 -8.66
C SER A 67 -9.15 13.19 -8.16
N ARG A 68 -8.42 13.36 -7.05
CA ARG A 68 -8.04 14.69 -6.57
C ARG A 68 -7.16 15.37 -7.64
N PRO A 69 -7.48 16.62 -8.03
CA PRO A 69 -6.63 17.35 -8.95
C PRO A 69 -5.23 17.48 -8.33
N ALA A 70 -4.20 17.48 -9.17
CA ALA A 70 -2.84 17.72 -8.71
C ALA A 70 -2.80 18.98 -7.85
N GLU A 71 -2.35 18.87 -6.59
CA GLU A 71 -2.13 20.04 -5.77
C GLU A 71 -1.16 20.98 -6.49
N LYS A 72 -1.37 22.30 -6.39
CA LYS A 72 -0.37 23.25 -6.86
C LYS A 72 0.95 22.91 -6.19
N VAL A 73 1.99 22.72 -7.00
CA VAL A 73 3.34 22.45 -6.49
C VAL A 73 3.71 23.53 -5.48
N LYS A 74 3.88 23.14 -4.22
CA LYS A 74 4.21 24.07 -3.13
C LYS A 74 5.69 24.44 -3.23
N PRO A 75 6.06 25.73 -3.15
CA PRO A 75 7.44 26.13 -2.93
C PRO A 75 8.05 25.43 -1.71
N TRP A 76 9.36 25.17 -1.75
CA TRP A 76 10.07 24.42 -0.70
C TRP A 76 9.80 24.93 0.71
N TYR A 77 9.79 26.25 0.92
CA TYR A 77 9.58 26.84 2.24
C TYR A 77 8.21 26.50 2.84
N LEU A 78 7.17 26.29 2.01
CA LEU A 78 5.85 25.82 2.46
C LEU A 78 5.78 24.30 2.55
N TYR A 79 6.49 23.58 1.67
CA TYR A 79 6.48 22.12 1.67
C TYR A 79 7.17 21.56 2.92
N LYS A 80 8.33 22.12 3.31
CA LYS A 80 9.10 21.65 4.47
C LYS A 80 8.30 21.74 5.77
N GLU A 81 7.41 22.73 5.91
CA GLU A 81 6.59 22.96 7.11
C GLU A 81 5.57 21.83 7.35
N ILE A 82 5.25 21.04 6.33
CA ILE A 82 4.35 19.87 6.45
C ILE A 82 5.03 18.73 7.25
N PHE A 83 6.35 18.63 7.14
CA PHE A 83 7.13 17.51 7.71
C PHE A 83 7.98 17.94 8.90
N ILE A 84 8.64 19.10 8.81
CA ILE A 84 9.50 19.66 9.85
C ILE A 84 8.63 20.39 10.87
N THR A 85 8.08 19.63 11.80
CA THR A 85 7.24 20.13 12.90
C THR A 85 7.82 19.66 14.23
N ASP A 86 7.65 20.45 15.29
CA ASP A 86 8.12 20.08 16.64
C ASP A 86 7.60 18.71 17.10
N SER A 87 6.34 18.42 16.75
CA SER A 87 5.71 17.13 17.05
C SER A 87 6.41 15.97 16.35
N ARG A 88 6.67 16.08 15.03
CA ARG A 88 7.34 15.01 14.28
C ARG A 88 8.79 14.84 14.73
N ILE A 89 9.50 15.93 15.01
CA ILE A 89 10.87 15.89 15.55
C ILE A 89 10.88 15.16 16.89
N LYS A 90 9.99 15.53 17.83
CA LYS A 90 9.88 14.87 19.14
C LYS A 90 9.55 13.38 19.01
N ASN A 91 8.63 13.01 18.13
CA ASN A 91 8.29 11.62 17.88
C ASN A 91 9.46 10.85 17.25
N GLY A 92 10.24 11.49 16.38
CA GLY A 92 11.45 10.89 15.79
C GLY A 92 12.55 10.63 16.81
N VAL A 93 12.79 11.57 17.74
CA VAL A 93 13.72 11.35 18.85
C VAL A 93 13.27 10.17 19.72
N ARG A 94 11.96 10.06 20.00
CA ARG A 94 11.42 8.91 20.75
C ARG A 94 11.62 7.60 19.97
N PHE A 95 11.19 7.55 18.71
CA PHE A 95 11.36 6.36 17.86
C PHE A 95 12.83 5.94 17.77
N TRP A 96 13.75 6.89 17.62
CA TRP A 96 15.18 6.60 17.65
C TRP A 96 15.60 5.97 18.97
N SER A 97 15.25 6.60 20.09
CA SER A 97 15.63 6.12 21.42
C SER A 97 15.09 4.73 21.73
N GLU A 98 13.91 4.39 21.21
CA GLU A 98 13.25 3.10 21.40
C GLU A 98 13.87 1.99 20.53
N ASN A 99 14.59 2.34 19.44
CA ASN A 99 15.09 1.38 18.45
C ASN A 99 16.59 1.58 18.15
N ILE A 100 17.36 2.04 19.15
CA ILE A 100 18.76 2.43 18.95
C ILE A 100 19.64 1.25 18.52
N ASP A 101 19.33 0.05 19.00
CA ASP A 101 20.09 -1.17 18.71
C ASP A 101 19.85 -1.62 17.27
N GLU A 102 18.60 -1.61 16.81
CA GLU A 102 18.19 -1.93 15.45
C GLU A 102 18.75 -0.92 14.46
N LEU A 103 18.67 0.39 14.76
CA LEU A 103 19.25 1.44 13.93
C LEU A 103 20.77 1.29 13.81
N THR A 104 21.44 0.97 14.92
CA THR A 104 22.89 0.73 14.93
C THR A 104 23.25 -0.51 14.11
N LYS A 105 22.50 -1.60 14.26
CA LYS A 105 22.64 -2.82 13.47
C LYS A 105 22.45 -2.52 11.98
N ALA A 106 21.42 -1.76 11.61
CA ALA A 106 21.12 -1.41 10.23
C ALA A 106 22.23 -0.55 9.61
N TYR A 107 22.77 0.42 10.34
CA TYR A 107 23.93 1.19 9.91
C TYR A 107 25.16 0.31 9.67
N ASN A 108 25.45 -0.62 10.57
CA ASN A 108 26.60 -1.50 10.46
C ASN A 108 26.47 -2.49 9.28
N GLN A 109 25.26 -2.99 9.04
CA GLN A 109 24.98 -3.99 8.01
C GLN A 109 24.80 -3.37 6.61
N PHE A 110 24.04 -2.28 6.50
CA PHE A 110 23.63 -1.69 5.22
C PHE A 110 24.33 -0.37 4.90
N GLY A 111 25.02 0.24 5.86
CA GLY A 111 25.74 1.51 5.65
C GLY A 111 24.84 2.74 5.55
N VAL A 112 23.55 2.61 5.87
CA VAL A 112 22.58 3.70 5.85
C VAL A 112 22.56 4.42 7.19
N ASP A 113 22.68 5.75 7.18
CA ASP A 113 22.70 6.55 8.40
C ASP A 113 21.35 6.46 9.14
N PRO A 114 21.35 6.24 10.48
CA PRO A 114 20.12 6.11 11.26
C PRO A 114 19.14 7.28 11.10
N GLU A 115 19.64 8.52 10.98
CA GLU A 115 18.80 9.70 10.76
C GLU A 115 17.98 9.64 9.47
N ILE A 116 18.49 8.97 8.43
CA ILE A 116 17.80 8.80 7.15
C ILE A 116 16.66 7.79 7.31
N ILE A 117 16.93 6.66 7.96
CA ILE A 117 15.93 5.62 8.22
C ILE A 117 14.77 6.19 9.06
N VAL A 118 15.11 6.85 10.17
CA VAL A 118 14.13 7.50 11.06
C VAL A 118 13.35 8.58 10.32
N SER A 119 14.00 9.36 9.44
CA SER A 119 13.31 10.38 8.65
C SER A 119 12.33 9.79 7.65
N ILE A 120 12.68 8.71 6.95
CA ILE A 120 11.78 8.03 6.01
C ILE A 120 10.53 7.52 6.73
N ILE A 121 10.69 6.72 7.79
CA ILE A 121 9.57 6.18 8.56
C ILE A 121 8.70 7.32 9.14
N GLY A 122 9.36 8.39 9.60
CA GLY A 122 8.69 9.59 10.09
C GLY A 122 7.88 10.31 9.02
N ILE A 123 8.41 10.45 7.80
CA ILE A 123 7.73 11.09 6.66
C ILE A 123 6.54 10.26 6.21
N GLU A 124 6.75 8.96 6.02
CA GLU A 124 5.78 8.04 5.44
C GLU A 124 4.57 7.81 6.34
N THR A 125 4.80 7.52 7.62
CA THR A 125 3.71 7.08 8.52
C THR A 125 3.65 7.83 9.83
N ASN A 126 4.51 8.82 10.04
CA ASN A 126 4.71 9.45 11.35
C ASN A 126 4.90 8.36 12.42
N TYR A 127 5.87 7.49 12.17
CA TYR A 127 6.31 6.43 13.09
C TYR A 127 5.18 5.43 13.43
N GLY A 128 4.43 5.01 12.41
CA GLY A 128 3.35 4.02 12.55
C GLY A 128 1.96 4.58 12.86
N SER A 129 1.83 5.88 13.19
CA SER A 129 0.52 6.48 13.50
C SER A 129 -0.42 6.63 12.29
N ASN A 130 0.12 6.58 11.07
CA ASN A 130 -0.63 6.66 9.82
C ASN A 130 -0.09 5.65 8.77
N THR A 131 -0.34 4.37 8.98
CA THR A 131 0.04 3.29 8.04
C THR A 131 -1.02 3.00 6.96
N GLY A 132 -2.21 3.58 7.11
CA GLY A 132 -3.34 3.42 6.21
C GLY A 132 -4.33 2.33 6.65
N ASP A 133 -5.61 2.56 6.37
CA ASP A 133 -6.72 1.73 6.88
C ASP A 133 -7.41 0.88 5.80
N PHE A 134 -6.98 0.97 4.55
CA PHE A 134 -7.54 0.17 3.48
C PHE A 134 -6.92 -1.22 3.50
N ARG A 135 -7.74 -2.27 3.32
CA ARG A 135 -7.18 -3.58 2.97
C ARG A 135 -6.43 -3.43 1.66
N VAL A 136 -5.19 -3.91 1.59
CA VAL A 136 -4.33 -3.71 0.42
C VAL A 136 -4.96 -4.31 -0.82
N ILE A 137 -5.56 -5.49 -0.70
CA ILE A 137 -6.33 -6.14 -1.78
C ILE A 137 -7.48 -5.28 -2.31
N ASP A 138 -8.21 -4.56 -1.43
CA ASP A 138 -9.31 -3.68 -1.87
C ASP A 138 -8.76 -2.51 -2.68
N ALA A 139 -7.64 -1.93 -2.25
CA ALA A 139 -6.97 -0.84 -2.94
C ALA A 139 -6.46 -1.27 -4.31
N LEU A 140 -5.72 -2.36 -4.38
CA LEU A 140 -5.11 -2.83 -5.61
C LEU A 140 -6.16 -3.31 -6.62
N CYS A 141 -7.21 -4.01 -6.19
CA CYS A 141 -8.32 -4.37 -7.09
C CYS A 141 -9.05 -3.13 -7.61
N THR A 142 -9.37 -2.16 -6.73
CA THR A 142 -10.04 -0.91 -7.15
C THR A 142 -9.21 -0.17 -8.21
N LEU A 143 -7.90 -0.09 -8.02
CA LEU A 143 -7.02 0.63 -8.94
C LEU A 143 -6.79 -0.14 -10.25
N ALA A 144 -6.53 -1.45 -10.16
CA ALA A 144 -6.21 -2.29 -11.30
C ALA A 144 -7.42 -2.56 -12.21
N PHE A 145 -8.63 -2.68 -11.66
CA PHE A 145 -9.78 -3.16 -12.41
C PHE A 145 -10.85 -2.10 -12.65
N ASP A 146 -10.94 -1.05 -11.83
CA ASP A 146 -11.98 -0.03 -11.97
C ASP A 146 -11.41 1.37 -12.27
N PHE A 147 -10.48 1.88 -11.45
CA PHE A 147 -10.08 3.29 -11.56
C PHE A 147 -9.39 3.57 -12.90
N TYR A 148 -8.34 2.80 -13.23
CA TYR A 148 -7.55 3.02 -14.44
C TYR A 148 -8.19 2.46 -15.72
N THR A 149 -9.41 1.92 -15.62
CA THR A 149 -10.23 1.46 -16.74
C THR A 149 -11.41 2.41 -17.00
N GLN A 150 -12.10 2.87 -15.95
CA GLN A 150 -13.36 3.61 -16.05
C GLN A 150 -13.19 5.13 -15.83
N TYR A 151 -12.28 5.56 -14.96
CA TYR A 151 -12.17 6.96 -14.53
C TYR A 151 -10.98 7.69 -15.15
N GLU A 152 -9.83 7.01 -15.26
CA GLU A 152 -8.63 7.53 -15.90
C GLU A 152 -8.01 6.43 -16.76
N ASN A 153 -8.32 6.40 -18.06
CA ASN A 153 -7.82 5.33 -18.93
C ASN A 153 -6.29 5.43 -19.13
N ARG A 154 -5.53 4.76 -18.27
CA ARG A 154 -4.06 4.78 -18.25
C ARG A 154 -3.50 3.37 -18.05
N GLU A 155 -3.27 2.71 -19.18
CA GLU A 155 -2.84 1.32 -19.26
C GLU A 155 -1.58 1.00 -18.43
N SER A 156 -0.59 1.90 -18.41
CA SER A 156 0.65 1.68 -17.66
C SER A 156 0.41 1.61 -16.15
N ARG A 157 -0.55 2.38 -15.63
CA ARG A 157 -0.92 2.34 -14.21
C ARG A 157 -1.79 1.13 -13.91
N ARG A 158 -2.72 0.80 -14.81
CA ARG A 158 -3.50 -0.45 -14.73
C ARG A 158 -2.57 -1.65 -14.55
N LYS A 159 -1.62 -1.83 -15.48
CA LYS A 159 -0.59 -2.89 -15.44
C LYS A 159 0.23 -2.85 -14.15
N PHE A 160 0.69 -1.67 -13.74
CA PHE A 160 1.42 -1.52 -12.48
C PHE A 160 0.62 -2.07 -11.30
N PHE A 161 -0.62 -1.65 -11.10
CA PHE A 161 -1.44 -2.12 -9.98
C PHE A 161 -1.81 -3.60 -10.07
N THR A 162 -2.01 -4.14 -11.28
CA THR A 162 -2.17 -5.59 -11.47
C THR A 162 -0.94 -6.37 -11.02
N ILE A 163 0.27 -5.90 -11.34
CA ILE A 163 1.54 -6.50 -10.89
C ILE A 163 1.68 -6.40 -9.36
N GLN A 164 1.24 -5.30 -8.76
CA GLN A 164 1.25 -5.18 -7.29
C GLN A 164 0.28 -6.15 -6.62
N LEU A 165 -0.90 -6.37 -7.21
CA LEU A 165 -1.87 -7.36 -6.70
C LEU A 165 -1.32 -8.79 -6.78
N GLU A 166 -0.64 -9.12 -7.88
CA GLU A 166 0.10 -10.37 -8.05
C GLU A 166 1.16 -10.53 -6.95
N ASN A 167 2.00 -9.51 -6.75
CA ASN A 167 3.01 -9.54 -5.70
C ASN A 167 2.39 -9.66 -4.31
N LEU A 168 1.25 -9.03 -4.04
CA LEU A 168 0.54 -9.16 -2.76
C LEU A 168 0.15 -10.61 -2.49
N PHE A 169 -0.39 -11.33 -3.48
CA PHE A 169 -0.79 -12.73 -3.30
C PHE A 169 0.41 -13.66 -3.16
N ILE A 170 1.47 -13.43 -3.92
CA ILE A 170 2.71 -14.19 -3.79
C ILE A 170 3.33 -13.97 -2.40
N LEU A 171 3.43 -12.72 -1.96
CA LEU A 171 3.82 -12.32 -0.61
C LEU A 171 3.00 -13.05 0.45
N ALA A 172 1.67 -13.01 0.32
CA ALA A 172 0.79 -13.60 1.31
C ALA A 172 1.00 -15.11 1.47
N ARG A 173 1.27 -15.81 0.35
CA ARG A 173 1.66 -17.22 0.37
C ARG A 173 3.06 -17.44 0.97
N GLU A 174 4.04 -16.63 0.56
CA GLU A 174 5.43 -16.73 1.05
C GLU A 174 5.52 -16.58 2.58
N GLN A 175 4.68 -15.69 3.14
CA GLN A 175 4.65 -15.40 4.57
C GLN A 175 3.53 -16.15 5.33
N ASN A 176 2.76 -17.00 4.64
CA ASN A 176 1.63 -17.73 5.21
C ASN A 176 0.62 -16.83 5.97
N ILE A 177 0.28 -15.69 5.37
CA ILE A 177 -0.66 -14.70 5.93
C ILE A 177 -1.88 -14.54 5.01
N ASP A 178 -3.03 -14.19 5.59
CA ASP A 178 -4.23 -13.90 4.82
C ASP A 178 -4.10 -12.52 4.13
N PRO A 179 -4.13 -12.41 2.79
CA PRO A 179 -4.05 -11.10 2.12
C PRO A 179 -5.22 -10.17 2.47
N LEU A 180 -6.31 -10.69 3.04
CA LEU A 180 -7.44 -9.89 3.52
C LEU A 180 -7.16 -9.18 4.86
N SER A 181 -6.14 -9.60 5.62
CA SER A 181 -5.78 -8.97 6.90
C SER A 181 -4.84 -7.77 6.70
N LEU A 182 -4.10 -7.75 5.58
CA LEU A 182 -3.10 -6.73 5.29
C LEU A 182 -3.73 -5.37 5.00
N LYS A 183 -3.27 -4.35 5.73
CA LYS A 183 -3.68 -2.95 5.57
C LYS A 183 -2.58 -2.08 4.99
N GLY A 184 -3.00 -0.97 4.38
CA GLY A 184 -2.11 0.01 3.79
C GLY A 184 -2.83 1.26 3.30
N SER A 185 -2.10 2.08 2.55
CA SER A 185 -2.61 3.30 1.95
C SER A 185 -3.67 3.03 0.88
N TYR A 186 -4.33 4.10 0.43
CA TYR A 186 -5.27 4.05 -0.68
C TYR A 186 -4.63 3.59 -2.00
N ALA A 187 -3.29 3.62 -2.11
CA ALA A 187 -2.53 3.13 -3.25
C ALA A 187 -1.94 1.72 -3.05
N GLY A 188 -2.19 1.10 -1.89
CA GLY A 188 -1.67 -0.24 -1.56
C GLY A 188 -0.23 -0.26 -1.04
N ALA A 189 0.30 0.88 -0.61
CA ALA A 189 1.58 0.94 0.10
C ALA A 189 1.40 0.50 1.57
N MET A 190 2.37 -0.26 2.10
CA MET A 190 2.19 -1.09 3.30
C MET A 190 3.19 -0.74 4.41
N GLY A 191 2.72 -0.83 5.65
CA GLY A 191 3.59 -0.78 6.83
C GLY A 191 4.25 0.58 7.11
N LEU A 192 5.18 0.59 8.07
CA LEU A 192 5.87 1.78 8.57
C LEU A 192 6.66 2.53 7.49
N GLY A 193 7.22 1.80 6.52
CA GLY A 193 7.99 2.35 5.40
C GLY A 193 7.20 2.56 4.10
N GLN A 194 5.88 2.28 4.10
CA GLN A 194 5.01 2.40 2.91
C GLN A 194 5.54 1.66 1.67
N PHE A 195 5.95 0.40 1.85
CA PHE A 195 6.42 -0.43 0.73
C PHE A 195 5.25 -0.88 -0.14
N MET A 196 5.40 -0.77 -1.46
CA MET A 196 4.54 -1.50 -2.39
C MET A 196 4.79 -3.01 -2.27
N PRO A 197 3.83 -3.89 -2.61
CA PRO A 197 4.02 -5.34 -2.51
C PRO A 197 5.27 -5.89 -3.21
N ASN A 198 5.64 -5.37 -4.38
CA ASN A 198 6.90 -5.79 -5.02
C ASN A 198 8.12 -5.35 -4.20
N SER A 199 8.13 -4.12 -3.68
CA SER A 199 9.21 -3.63 -2.82
C SER A 199 9.32 -4.43 -1.52
N TYR A 200 8.21 -4.91 -0.96
CA TYR A 200 8.26 -5.88 0.13
C TYR A 200 9.03 -7.12 -0.30
N ARG A 201 8.61 -7.75 -1.40
CA ARG A 201 9.21 -9.03 -1.83
C ARG A 201 10.68 -8.91 -2.20
N ASP A 202 11.09 -7.76 -2.74
CA ASP A 202 12.46 -7.53 -3.19
C ASP A 202 13.39 -7.06 -2.06
N TYR A 203 12.87 -6.35 -1.05
CA TYR A 203 13.71 -5.61 -0.09
C TYR A 203 13.34 -5.76 1.38
N ALA A 204 12.16 -6.30 1.73
CA ALA A 204 11.83 -6.54 3.12
C ALA A 204 12.76 -7.61 3.71
N VAL A 205 13.23 -7.37 4.93
CA VAL A 205 14.12 -8.29 5.65
C VAL A 205 13.56 -8.54 7.04
N ASP A 206 13.56 -9.81 7.43
CA ASP A 206 13.42 -10.23 8.83
C ASP A 206 14.68 -9.76 9.57
N PHE A 207 14.51 -8.74 10.41
CA PHE A 207 15.60 -8.01 11.01
C PHE A 207 15.77 -8.29 12.49
N ASP A 208 14.80 -8.92 13.15
CA ASP A 208 14.95 -9.44 14.51
C ASP A 208 15.13 -10.97 14.59
N GLY A 209 14.94 -11.68 13.47
CA GLY A 209 15.20 -13.11 13.32
C GLY A 209 14.02 -14.01 13.67
N ASP A 210 12.79 -13.51 13.68
CA ASP A 210 11.59 -14.28 14.01
C ASP A 210 10.99 -15.08 12.83
N SER A 211 11.66 -15.05 11.68
CA SER A 211 11.29 -15.68 10.40
C SER A 211 10.13 -15.00 9.65
N PHE A 212 9.72 -13.79 10.05
CA PHE A 212 8.72 -13.00 9.35
C PHE A 212 9.15 -11.53 9.26
N ALA A 213 9.17 -10.95 8.04
CA ALA A 213 9.47 -9.53 7.88
C ALA A 213 8.20 -8.68 8.13
N ASP A 214 7.79 -8.49 9.39
CA ASP A 214 6.60 -7.71 9.76
C ASP A 214 6.84 -6.20 9.64
N ILE A 215 6.79 -5.68 8.42
CA ILE A 215 6.93 -4.23 8.19
C ILE A 215 5.75 -3.40 8.71
N TRP A 216 4.68 -4.01 9.24
CA TRP A 216 3.49 -3.32 9.74
C TRP A 216 3.57 -3.00 11.22
N LEU A 217 3.95 -3.99 12.04
CA LEU A 217 3.91 -3.89 13.49
C LEU A 217 5.29 -4.02 14.13
N ASN A 218 6.30 -4.49 13.41
CA ASN A 218 7.66 -4.62 13.91
C ASN A 218 8.56 -3.48 13.40
N PRO A 219 8.96 -2.54 14.28
CA PRO A 219 9.91 -1.49 13.91
C PRO A 219 11.26 -2.03 13.45
N ALA A 220 11.73 -3.17 13.98
CA ALA A 220 13.01 -3.76 13.59
C ALA A 220 13.00 -4.11 12.10
N ASP A 221 11.99 -4.85 11.66
CA ASP A 221 11.84 -5.24 10.25
C ASP A 221 11.65 -4.03 9.35
N ALA A 222 10.88 -3.04 9.79
CA ALA A 222 10.73 -1.79 9.03
C ALA A 222 12.07 -1.04 8.88
N ILE A 223 12.86 -0.94 9.95
CA ILE A 223 14.19 -0.30 9.95
C ILE A 223 15.13 -1.05 9.00
N GLY A 224 15.25 -2.36 9.15
CA GLY A 224 16.09 -3.20 8.31
C GLY A 224 15.67 -3.14 6.85
N SER A 225 14.37 -3.18 6.57
CA SER A 225 13.80 -3.15 5.22
C SER A 225 14.05 -1.81 4.52
N VAL A 226 13.84 -0.68 5.20
CA VAL A 226 14.16 0.65 4.65
C VAL A 226 15.65 0.78 4.37
N ALA A 227 16.51 0.30 5.27
CA ALA A 227 17.95 0.33 5.07
C ALA A 227 18.40 -0.55 3.89
N ASN A 228 17.88 -1.78 3.80
CA ASN A 228 18.16 -2.70 2.69
C ASN A 228 17.68 -2.13 1.35
N TYR A 229 16.49 -1.51 1.31
CA TYR A 229 15.98 -0.82 0.14
C TYR A 229 16.94 0.27 -0.33
N LEU A 230 17.37 1.17 0.56
CA LEU A 230 18.29 2.25 0.21
C LEU A 230 19.65 1.73 -0.28
N MET A 231 20.21 0.73 0.41
CA MET A 231 21.46 0.08 -0.02
C MET A 231 21.33 -0.51 -1.43
N ALA A 232 20.24 -1.25 -1.69
CA ALA A 232 19.98 -1.84 -3.00
C ALA A 232 19.79 -0.79 -4.11
N HIS A 233 19.40 0.44 -3.75
CA HIS A 233 19.27 1.59 -4.65
C HIS A 233 20.51 2.50 -4.68
N GLY A 234 21.66 1.98 -4.25
CA GLY A 234 22.95 2.64 -4.42
C GLY A 234 23.29 3.66 -3.34
N TRP A 235 22.68 3.58 -2.14
CA TRP A 235 23.14 4.37 -1.02
C TRP A 235 24.60 4.06 -0.71
N GLU A 236 25.47 5.05 -0.94
CA GLU A 236 26.88 4.96 -0.56
C GLU A 236 27.04 5.45 0.87
N LYS A 237 27.63 4.60 1.72
CA LYS A 237 28.00 4.97 3.08
C LYS A 237 28.83 6.25 3.04
N ILE A 238 28.28 7.34 3.59
CA ILE A 238 28.97 8.62 3.64
C ILE A 238 30.24 8.40 4.49
N LYS A 239 31.43 8.52 3.86
CA LYS A 239 32.68 8.61 4.63
C LYS A 239 32.77 10.02 5.21
N VAL A 240 32.34 10.15 6.47
CA VAL A 240 32.11 11.38 7.25
C VAL A 240 33.36 12.25 7.53
N LEU A 241 34.30 12.43 6.59
CA LEU A 241 35.39 13.42 6.78
C LEU A 241 35.42 14.58 5.79
N SER A 242 34.75 14.54 4.63
CA SER A 242 34.84 15.64 3.66
C SER A 242 33.59 16.51 3.50
N GLN A 243 32.39 16.01 3.85
CA GLN A 243 31.15 16.74 3.56
C GLN A 243 30.51 17.46 4.75
N ARG A 244 30.72 16.99 6.00
CA ARG A 244 30.21 17.70 7.19
C ARG A 244 30.89 19.06 7.39
N GLU A 245 32.14 19.25 6.94
CA GLU A 245 32.80 20.56 6.94
C GLU A 245 32.26 21.53 5.88
N ALA A 246 31.73 21.03 4.76
CA ALA A 246 31.26 21.88 3.67
C ALA A 246 29.92 22.57 3.99
N ILE A 247 29.10 21.97 4.86
CA ILE A 247 27.81 22.52 5.28
C ILE A 247 27.99 23.62 6.34
N ASN A 248 29.04 23.55 7.15
CA ASN A 248 29.34 24.55 8.19
C ASN A 248 30.20 25.73 7.71
N ARG A 249 30.51 25.82 6.41
CA ARG A 249 31.31 26.90 5.80
C ARG A 249 30.51 27.85 4.88
N LYS A 250 29.19 27.90 5.00
CA LYS A 250 28.34 28.93 4.35
C LYS A 250 27.45 29.59 5.39
#